data_AF-A0A7Y3U7W2-F1
#
_entry.id   AF-A0A7Y3U7W2-F1
#
_cell.length_a   1.000
_cell.length_b   1.000
_cell.length_c   1.000
_cell.angle_alpha   90.00
_cell.angle_beta   90.00
_cell.angle_gamma   90.00
#
_symmetry.space_group_name_H-M   'P 1'
#
loop_
_entity.id
_entity.type
_entity.pdbx_description
1 polymer ?
#
loop_
_entity_poly.entity_id
_entity_poly.type
_entity_poly.pdbx_seq_one_letter_code
_entity_poly.pdbx_strand_id
1 'polypeptide(L)'
;MRRNPDRPALTPVTDCSRCGYSLEGLQASGLCPECGFAFDELSFILEGITRGVTGSMNPWRSVLWIVIAIVGTFGFGPGIGLMFDGGPAGVTLASSALFLWLCTVVYLIWIGRTERGRFEYYAFGPDGFGPCARSKDVSPDQLAFVRWREVESMQVESIGTHWQRIRLGKSRRAGGQVAGVVLDIGFRGSAADVAEVLERLSRWLPDVERPSIP
;
A
#
# COMPACT_ATOMS: atom_id res chain seq x y z
N MET A 1 3.07 1.86 16.63
CA MET A 1 1.79 2.53 16.90
C MET A 1 0.66 1.56 16.57
N ARG A 2 -0.13 1.13 17.55
CA ARG A 2 -1.39 0.40 17.29
C ARG A 2 -2.44 1.47 17.03
N ARG A 3 -2.94 1.58 15.80
CA ARG A 3 -4.09 2.43 15.50
C ARG A 3 -5.33 1.82 16.13
N ASN A 4 -6.24 2.68 16.59
CA ASN A 4 -7.54 2.25 17.08
C ASN A 4 -8.27 1.51 15.94
N PRO A 5 -8.62 0.22 16.09
CA PRO A 5 -9.41 -0.51 15.10
C PRO A 5 -10.76 0.14 14.81
N ASP A 6 -11.25 1.00 15.70
CA ASP A 6 -12.56 1.64 15.58
C ASP A 6 -12.53 2.96 14.79
N ARG A 7 -11.35 3.39 14.30
CA ARG A 7 -11.30 4.59 13.46
C ARG A 7 -11.88 4.25 12.08
N PRO A 8 -12.89 4.99 11.60
CA PRO A 8 -13.50 4.71 10.30
C PRO A 8 -12.45 4.80 9.20
N ALA A 9 -12.52 3.87 8.24
CA ALA A 9 -11.62 3.85 7.10
C ALA A 9 -11.78 5.11 6.22
N LEU A 10 -12.97 5.70 6.28
CA LEU A 10 -13.42 6.85 5.52
C LEU A 10 -13.38 8.10 6.39
N THR A 11 -12.61 9.09 5.96
CA THR A 11 -12.65 10.44 6.57
C THR A 11 -13.28 11.41 5.56
N PRO A 12 -14.28 12.22 5.96
CA PRO A 12 -14.79 13.28 5.11
C PRO A 12 -13.70 14.30 4.78
N VAL A 13 -13.80 14.92 3.61
CA VAL A 13 -12.79 15.86 3.11
C VAL A 13 -13.02 17.22 3.76
N THR A 14 -12.26 17.53 4.81
CA THR A 14 -12.23 18.87 5.44
C THR A 14 -11.21 19.81 4.79
N ASP A 15 -10.21 19.23 4.14
CA ASP A 15 -9.12 19.92 3.45
C ASP A 15 -9.07 19.44 2.01
N CYS A 16 -8.81 20.33 1.05
CA CYS A 16 -8.65 19.98 -0.35
C CYS A 16 -7.59 18.89 -0.49
N SER A 17 -7.99 17.76 -1.07
CA SER A 17 -7.13 16.61 -1.28
C SER A 17 -5.89 16.90 -2.11
N ARG A 18 -5.96 17.90 -3.00
CA ARG A 18 -4.88 18.26 -3.92
C ARG A 18 -3.91 19.29 -3.36
N CYS A 19 -4.36 20.35 -2.70
CA CYS A 19 -3.45 21.40 -2.21
C CYS A 19 -3.41 21.54 -0.69
N GLY A 20 -4.29 20.86 0.04
CA GLY A 20 -4.40 20.97 1.50
C GLY A 20 -5.14 22.22 2.01
N TYR A 21 -5.69 23.06 1.11
CA TYR A 21 -6.49 24.22 1.50
C TYR A 21 -7.75 23.80 2.27
N SER A 22 -8.03 24.42 3.42
CA SER A 22 -9.22 24.10 4.22
C SER A 22 -10.51 24.40 3.45
N LEU A 23 -11.43 23.44 3.42
CA LEU A 23 -12.75 23.59 2.80
C LEU A 23 -13.84 23.96 3.82
N GLU A 24 -13.47 24.23 5.07
CA GLU A 24 -14.41 24.63 6.10
C GLU A 24 -15.10 25.95 5.73
N GLY A 25 -16.43 25.97 5.85
CA GLY A 25 -17.25 27.14 5.51
C GLY A 25 -17.56 27.31 4.00
N LEU A 26 -17.03 26.44 3.13
CA LEU A 26 -17.46 26.36 1.73
C LEU A 26 -18.73 25.50 1.59
N GLN A 27 -19.35 25.57 0.42
CA GLN A 27 -20.46 24.67 0.06
C GLN A 27 -20.00 23.21 0.09
N ALA A 28 -20.94 22.28 0.29
CA ALA A 28 -20.63 20.85 0.38
C ALA A 28 -20.09 20.24 -0.93
N SER A 29 -20.29 20.94 -2.05
CA SER A 29 -19.69 20.64 -3.34
C SER A 29 -19.23 21.92 -4.04
N GLY A 30 -18.19 21.82 -4.86
CA GLY A 30 -17.64 22.97 -5.56
C GLY A 30 -16.22 22.74 -6.09
N LEU A 31 -15.54 23.84 -6.39
CA LEU A 31 -14.13 23.86 -6.81
C LEU A 31 -13.29 24.48 -5.70
N CYS A 32 -12.12 23.91 -5.43
CA CYS A 32 -11.16 24.49 -4.50
C CYS A 32 -10.69 25.87 -5.03
N PRO A 33 -10.73 26.94 -4.22
CA PRO A 33 -10.35 28.28 -4.67
C PRO A 33 -8.86 28.40 -5.04
N GLU A 34 -7.99 27.58 -4.44
CA GLU A 34 -6.54 27.66 -4.67
C GLU A 34 -6.08 26.86 -5.90
N CYS A 35 -6.64 25.68 -6.13
CA CYS A 35 -6.14 24.75 -7.15
C CYS A 35 -7.19 24.31 -8.18
N GLY A 36 -8.44 24.76 -8.04
CA GLY A 36 -9.55 24.42 -8.93
C GLY A 36 -9.99 22.96 -8.89
N PHE A 37 -9.52 22.16 -7.92
CA PHE A 37 -9.90 20.75 -7.81
C PHE A 37 -11.37 20.61 -7.38
N ALA A 38 -12.15 19.78 -8.08
CA ALA A 38 -13.54 19.54 -7.74
C ALA A 38 -13.69 18.65 -6.50
N PHE A 39 -14.63 19.01 -5.64
CA PHE A 39 -14.98 18.23 -4.46
C PHE A 39 -16.50 18.17 -4.30
N ASP A 40 -16.98 17.10 -3.66
CA ASP A 40 -18.39 16.86 -3.37
C ASP A 40 -18.56 16.11 -2.04
N GLU A 41 -19.82 15.92 -1.61
CA GLU A 41 -20.16 15.17 -0.39
C GLU A 41 -19.72 13.70 -0.42
N LEU A 42 -19.54 13.17 -1.64
CA LEU A 42 -19.10 11.79 -1.84
C LEU A 42 -17.60 11.65 -1.74
N SER A 43 -16.84 12.73 -1.92
CA SER A 43 -15.39 12.74 -1.83
C SER A 43 -14.94 12.25 -0.46
N PHE A 44 -13.93 11.39 -0.44
CA PHE A 44 -13.43 10.79 0.79
C PHE A 44 -11.92 10.58 0.74
N ILE A 45 -11.31 10.49 1.92
CA ILE A 45 -9.93 10.06 2.09
C ILE A 45 -9.93 8.63 2.60
N LEU A 46 -9.33 7.73 1.82
CA LEU A 46 -9.04 6.36 2.23
C LEU A 46 -7.62 6.29 2.75
N GLU A 47 -7.46 5.75 3.94
CA GLU A 47 -6.15 5.46 4.48
C GLU A 47 -5.80 3.98 4.30
N GLY A 48 -4.66 3.71 3.68
CA GLY A 48 -4.24 2.35 3.43
C GLY A 48 -2.75 2.21 3.16
N ILE A 49 -2.34 1.00 2.87
CA ILE A 49 -0.99 0.63 2.47
C ILE A 49 -1.07 0.31 0.98
N THR A 50 -0.41 1.11 0.16
CA THR A 50 -0.27 0.78 -1.25
C THR A 50 0.71 -0.35 -1.42
N ARG A 51 0.37 -1.32 -2.26
CA ARG A 51 1.38 -2.16 -2.88
C ARG A 51 1.77 -1.43 -4.15
N GLY A 52 2.97 -0.86 -4.18
CA GLY A 52 3.45 -0.09 -5.32
C GLY A 52 3.03 -0.76 -6.63
N VAL A 53 2.40 0.01 -7.51
CA VAL A 53 1.81 -0.46 -8.78
C VAL A 53 2.81 -1.25 -9.62
N THR A 54 4.10 -0.90 -9.48
CA THR A 54 5.22 -1.75 -9.86
C THR A 54 5.48 -2.77 -8.75
N GLY A 55 4.77 -3.90 -8.77
CA GLY A 55 4.99 -5.04 -7.88
C GLY A 55 6.39 -5.68 -7.95
N SER A 56 7.35 -5.06 -8.66
CA SER A 56 8.75 -5.39 -8.52
C SER A 56 9.24 -4.88 -7.18
N MET A 57 9.54 -5.80 -6.27
CA MET A 57 10.47 -5.56 -5.16
C MET A 57 11.62 -4.72 -5.71
N ASN A 58 11.99 -3.61 -5.05
CA ASN A 58 13.16 -2.83 -5.44
C ASN A 58 14.29 -3.82 -5.77
N PRO A 59 14.89 -3.79 -6.96
CA PRO A 59 15.82 -4.84 -7.40
C PRO A 59 16.96 -5.07 -6.39
N TRP A 60 17.37 -4.03 -5.67
CA TRP A 60 18.35 -4.15 -4.58
C TRP A 60 17.91 -5.09 -3.45
N ARG A 61 16.61 -5.12 -3.15
CA ARG A 61 16.04 -6.01 -2.15
C ARG A 61 16.05 -7.46 -2.61
N SER A 62 15.77 -7.71 -3.89
CA SER A 62 15.91 -9.05 -4.48
C SER A 62 17.37 -9.52 -4.43
N VAL A 63 18.31 -8.64 -4.77
CA VAL A 63 19.76 -8.92 -4.64
C VAL A 63 20.13 -9.19 -3.18
N LEU A 64 19.63 -8.40 -2.23
CA LEU A 64 19.85 -8.63 -0.80
C LEU A 64 19.36 -10.03 -0.39
N TRP A 65 18.16 -10.45 -0.80
CA TRP A 65 17.66 -11.80 -0.51
C TRP A 65 18.55 -12.90 -1.08
N ILE A 66 19.07 -12.71 -2.30
CA ILE A 66 20.02 -13.65 -2.91
C ILE A 66 21.32 -13.73 -2.10
N VAL A 67 21.88 -12.59 -1.68
CA VAL A 67 23.08 -12.55 -0.84
C VAL A 67 22.84 -13.26 0.49
N ILE A 68 21.69 -13.04 1.12
CA ILE A 68 21.32 -13.70 2.38
C ILE A 68 21.17 -15.20 2.19
N ALA A 69 20.56 -15.65 1.10
CA ALA A 69 20.45 -17.06 0.77
C ALA A 69 21.84 -17.69 0.58
N ILE A 70 22.74 -17.03 -0.16
CA ILE A 70 24.12 -17.49 -0.35
C ILE A 70 24.86 -17.57 0.99
N VAL A 71 24.84 -16.51 1.79
CA VAL A 71 25.52 -16.50 3.10
C VAL A 71 24.93 -17.56 4.04
N GLY A 72 23.61 -17.77 4.03
CA GLY A 72 22.97 -18.83 4.79
C GLY A 72 23.40 -20.23 4.33
N THR A 73 23.31 -20.51 3.03
CA THR A 73 23.63 -21.82 2.45
C THR A 73 25.12 -22.17 2.61
N PHE A 74 26.02 -21.22 2.31
CA PHE A 74 27.47 -21.45 2.33
C PHE A 74 28.14 -21.13 3.65
N GLY A 75 27.53 -20.29 4.50
CA GLY A 75 28.06 -19.98 5.83
C GLY A 75 27.66 -21.00 6.89
N PHE A 76 26.45 -21.55 6.80
CA PHE A 76 25.92 -22.43 7.85
C PHE A 76 26.35 -23.90 7.66
N GLY A 77 26.28 -24.44 6.44
CA GLY A 77 26.61 -25.85 6.17
C GLY A 77 28.09 -26.20 6.41
N PRO A 78 29.04 -25.58 5.68
CA PRO A 78 30.48 -25.79 5.86
C PRO A 78 30.98 -25.38 7.25
N GLY A 79 30.37 -24.36 7.86
CA GLY A 79 30.71 -23.91 9.22
C GLY A 79 30.45 -24.97 10.29
N ILE A 80 29.38 -25.76 10.15
CA ILE A 80 29.11 -26.90 11.03
C ILE A 80 30.17 -27.98 10.85
N GLY A 81 30.54 -28.32 9.61
CA GLY A 81 31.61 -29.29 9.34
C GLY A 81 32.96 -28.87 9.95
N LEU A 82 33.33 -27.59 9.80
CA LEU A 82 34.56 -27.03 10.38
C LEU A 82 34.55 -26.94 11.91
N MET A 83 33.39 -26.90 12.57
CA MET A 83 33.35 -26.98 14.03
C MET A 83 33.81 -28.35 14.56
N PHE A 84 33.61 -29.42 13.78
CA PHE A 84 33.98 -30.77 14.20
C PHE A 84 35.43 -31.14 13.86
N ASP A 85 35.99 -30.62 12.75
CA ASP A 85 37.37 -30.93 12.31
C ASP A 85 38.41 -29.80 12.54
N GLY A 86 37.98 -28.53 12.71
CA GLY A 86 38.85 -27.36 12.51
C GLY A 86 39.52 -26.74 13.75
N GLY A 87 39.38 -27.35 14.93
CA GLY A 87 39.94 -26.80 16.18
C GLY A 87 39.40 -25.39 16.54
N PRO A 88 40.13 -24.59 17.34
CA PRO A 88 39.65 -23.28 17.84
C PRO A 88 39.33 -22.26 16.74
N ALA A 89 40.06 -22.32 15.63
CA ALA A 89 39.84 -21.43 14.48
C ALA A 89 38.51 -21.72 13.78
N GLY A 90 38.14 -23.01 13.64
CA GLY A 90 36.84 -23.42 13.09
C GLY A 90 35.67 -22.89 13.91
N VAL A 91 35.75 -22.97 15.25
CA VAL A 91 34.72 -22.44 16.16
C VAL A 91 34.54 -20.93 16.00
N THR A 92 35.64 -20.18 15.82
CA THR A 92 35.61 -18.72 15.71
C THR A 92 35.01 -18.26 14.37
N LEU A 93 35.30 -18.96 13.28
CA LEU A 93 34.70 -18.68 11.97
C LEU A 93 33.20 -19.01 11.95
N ALA A 94 32.82 -20.16 12.52
CA ALA A 94 31.43 -20.57 12.56
C ALA A 94 30.56 -19.66 13.47
N SER A 95 31.10 -19.19 14.61
CA SER A 95 30.41 -18.23 15.47
C SER A 95 30.24 -16.87 14.80
N SER A 96 31.24 -16.40 14.04
CA SER A 96 31.17 -15.16 13.27
C SER A 96 30.12 -15.23 12.15
N ALA A 97 30.05 -16.37 11.44
CA ALA A 97 29.04 -16.60 10.40
C ALA A 97 27.61 -16.63 10.98
N LEU A 98 27.41 -17.32 12.11
CA LEU A 98 26.13 -17.33 12.81
C LEU A 98 25.71 -15.92 13.27
N PHE A 99 26.65 -15.15 13.81
CA PHE A 99 26.40 -13.78 14.24
C PHE A 99 25.96 -12.88 13.08
N LEU A 100 26.67 -12.93 11.94
CA LEU A 100 26.29 -12.18 10.74
C LEU A 100 24.91 -12.57 10.22
N TRP A 101 24.57 -13.86 10.26
CA TRP A 101 23.23 -14.34 9.90
C TRP A 101 22.15 -13.79 10.84
N LEU A 102 22.38 -13.82 12.16
CA LEU A 102 21.46 -13.25 13.14
C LEU A 102 21.29 -11.74 12.94
N CYS A 103 22.38 -10.99 12.76
CA CYS A 103 22.32 -9.55 12.47
C CYS A 103 21.50 -9.26 11.21
N THR A 104 21.65 -10.09 10.18
CA THR A 104 20.89 -10.00 8.93
C THR A 104 19.40 -10.23 9.16
N VAL A 105 19.02 -11.27 9.90
CA VAL A 105 17.62 -11.56 10.24
C VAL A 105 17.01 -10.41 11.05
N VAL A 106 17.73 -9.90 12.06
CA VAL A 106 17.29 -8.74 12.86
C VAL A 106 17.10 -7.51 11.99
N TYR A 107 18.05 -7.22 11.09
CA TYR A 107 17.95 -6.10 10.15
C TYR A 107 16.74 -6.23 9.22
N LEU A 108 16.46 -7.43 8.69
CA LEU A 108 15.29 -7.69 7.86
C LEU A 108 13.97 -7.51 8.62
N ILE A 109 13.89 -7.99 9.87
CA ILE A 109 12.72 -7.78 10.73
C ILE A 109 12.54 -6.28 10.99
N TRP A 110 13.62 -5.55 11.22
CA TRP A 110 13.61 -4.12 11.47
C TRP A 110 13.14 -3.32 10.25
N ILE A 111 13.69 -3.59 9.06
CA ILE A 111 13.23 -2.97 7.79
C ILE A 111 11.77 -3.32 7.50
N GLY A 112 11.39 -4.58 7.69
CA GLY A 112 10.01 -5.00 7.48
C GLY A 112 9.02 -4.24 8.38
N ARG A 113 9.46 -3.81 9.57
CA ARG A 113 8.63 -2.97 10.45
C ARG A 113 8.58 -1.52 10.02
N THR A 114 9.67 -0.95 9.53
CA THR A 114 9.69 0.46 9.09
C THR A 114 8.86 0.64 7.82
N GLU A 115 8.92 -0.30 6.87
CA GLU A 115 8.12 -0.24 5.65
C GLU A 115 6.62 -0.47 5.88
N ARG A 116 6.25 -1.35 6.81
CA ARG A 116 4.83 -1.57 7.19
C ARG A 116 4.20 -0.37 7.91
N GLY A 117 5.01 0.64 8.27
CA GLY A 117 4.56 1.83 9.00
C GLY A 117 4.01 2.94 8.11
N ARG A 118 4.23 2.91 6.79
CA ARG A 118 3.76 3.96 5.88
C ARG A 118 2.34 3.66 5.44
N PHE A 119 1.39 4.14 6.24
CA PHE A 119 0.05 4.40 5.75
C PHE A 119 0.09 5.61 4.84
N GLU A 120 -0.53 5.49 3.69
CA GLU A 120 -0.70 6.52 2.70
C GLU A 120 -2.17 6.93 2.67
N TYR A 121 -2.41 8.20 2.39
CA TYR A 121 -3.75 8.78 2.28
C TYR A 121 -4.05 8.98 0.81
N TYR A 122 -5.12 8.33 0.35
CA TYR A 122 -5.62 8.45 -1.01
C TYR A 122 -6.92 9.21 -0.99
N ALA A 123 -6.98 10.28 -1.76
CA ALA A 123 -8.21 11.01 -1.95
C ALA A 123 -8.96 10.48 -3.16
N PHE A 124 -10.27 10.38 -3.00
CA PHE A 124 -11.22 9.98 -4.01
C PHE A 124 -12.24 11.09 -4.17
N GLY A 125 -12.51 11.50 -5.40
CA GLY A 125 -13.46 12.56 -5.72
C GLY A 125 -14.01 12.43 -7.14
N PRO A 126 -14.84 13.38 -7.60
CA PRO A 126 -15.56 13.25 -8.87
C PRO A 126 -14.65 13.19 -10.11
N ASP A 127 -13.47 13.82 -10.06
CA ASP A 127 -12.53 13.84 -11.19
C ASP A 127 -11.58 12.64 -11.25
N GLY A 128 -11.48 11.87 -10.16
CA GLY A 128 -10.55 10.75 -10.05
C GLY A 128 -10.08 10.48 -8.63
N PHE A 129 -8.90 9.86 -8.54
CA PHE A 129 -8.25 9.58 -7.27
C PHE A 129 -6.74 9.77 -7.35
N GLY A 130 -6.10 9.95 -6.20
CA GLY A 130 -4.65 10.15 -6.13
C GLY A 130 -4.15 10.26 -4.70
N PRO A 131 -2.81 10.39 -4.51
CA PRO A 131 -2.26 10.69 -3.20
C PRO A 131 -2.83 12.02 -2.68
N CYS A 132 -3.03 12.12 -1.37
CA CYS A 132 -3.54 13.32 -0.72
C CYS A 132 -2.38 14.20 -0.23
N ALA A 133 -2.53 15.53 -0.32
CA ALA A 133 -1.57 16.51 0.20
C ALA A 133 -1.30 16.38 1.71
N ARG A 134 -2.18 15.69 2.46
CA ARG A 134 -1.94 15.35 3.87
C ARG A 134 -0.78 14.35 4.06
N SER A 135 -0.35 13.66 3.00
CA SER A 135 0.82 12.80 3.05
C SER A 135 2.09 13.64 3.16
N LYS A 136 2.79 13.52 4.30
CA LYS A 136 4.00 14.33 4.62
C LYS A 136 5.15 14.17 3.61
N ASP A 137 5.11 13.11 2.80
CA ASP A 137 6.21 12.71 1.92
C ASP A 137 5.93 13.02 0.44
N VAL A 138 4.77 13.62 0.09
CA VAL A 138 4.39 13.86 -1.31
C VAL A 138 4.47 15.35 -1.63
N SER A 139 5.37 15.71 -2.54
CA SER A 139 5.48 17.08 -3.04
C SER A 139 4.27 17.41 -3.94
N PRO A 140 3.74 18.65 -3.95
CA PRO A 140 2.53 18.99 -4.71
C PRO A 140 2.59 18.68 -6.22
N ASP A 141 3.78 18.72 -6.81
CA ASP A 141 4.05 18.35 -8.21
C ASP A 141 3.95 16.84 -8.48
N GLN A 142 4.03 16.01 -7.43
CA GLN A 142 3.90 14.55 -7.50
C GLN A 142 2.46 14.05 -7.29
N LEU A 143 1.51 14.96 -7.00
CA LEU A 143 0.10 14.64 -6.86
C LEU A 143 -0.54 14.42 -8.24
N ALA A 144 -0.16 13.34 -8.90
CA ALA A 144 -0.78 12.87 -10.13
C ALA A 144 -2.13 12.20 -9.78
N PHE A 145 -3.23 12.88 -10.11
CA PHE A 145 -4.57 12.31 -10.03
C PHE A 145 -4.85 11.47 -11.26
N VAL A 146 -5.19 10.21 -11.03
CA VAL A 146 -5.67 9.27 -12.04
C VAL A 146 -7.16 9.55 -12.27
N ARG A 147 -7.55 9.75 -13.53
CA ARG A 147 -8.94 10.00 -13.87
C ARG A 147 -9.76 8.71 -13.88
N TRP A 148 -11.04 8.79 -13.52
CA TRP A 148 -11.92 7.62 -13.53
C TRP A 148 -12.01 6.89 -14.88
N ARG A 149 -11.92 7.64 -15.99
CA ARG A 149 -11.89 7.08 -17.36
C ARG A 149 -10.71 6.14 -17.64
N GLU A 150 -9.68 6.13 -16.80
CA GLU A 150 -8.50 5.26 -16.94
C GLU A 150 -8.69 3.93 -16.20
N VAL A 151 -9.78 3.80 -15.42
CA VAL A 151 -10.16 2.60 -14.69
C VAL A 151 -11.32 1.92 -15.39
N GLU A 152 -11.12 0.68 -15.79
CA GLU A 152 -12.13 -0.14 -16.47
C GLU A 152 -12.63 -1.30 -15.58
N SER A 153 -11.91 -1.60 -14.50
CA SER A 153 -12.19 -2.72 -13.61
C SER A 153 -11.83 -2.37 -12.17
N MET A 154 -12.65 -2.88 -11.26
CA MET A 154 -12.46 -2.77 -9.82
C MET A 154 -12.62 -4.15 -9.20
N GLN A 155 -11.69 -4.51 -8.32
CA GLN A 155 -11.74 -5.75 -7.56
C GLN A 155 -11.56 -5.44 -6.08
N VAL A 156 -12.39 -6.04 -5.23
CA VAL A 156 -12.23 -5.99 -3.78
C VAL A 156 -11.97 -7.39 -3.26
N GLU A 157 -10.90 -7.55 -2.50
CA GLU A 157 -10.50 -8.82 -1.89
C GLU A 157 -10.44 -8.66 -0.37
N SER A 158 -11.11 -9.55 0.36
CA SER A 158 -10.93 -9.68 1.80
C SER A 158 -9.67 -10.52 2.08
N ILE A 159 -8.65 -9.91 2.68
CA ILE A 159 -7.41 -10.61 3.08
C ILE A 159 -7.59 -11.27 4.46
N GLY A 160 -8.46 -10.72 5.29
CA GLY A 160 -8.80 -11.24 6.61
C GLY A 160 -9.91 -10.41 7.24
N THR A 161 -10.24 -10.68 8.51
CA THR A 161 -11.41 -10.09 9.20
C THR A 161 -11.48 -8.56 9.16
N HIS A 162 -10.32 -7.89 9.19
CA HIS A 162 -10.23 -6.43 9.23
C HIS A 162 -9.41 -5.84 8.07
N TRP A 163 -8.92 -6.67 7.15
CA TRP A 163 -8.04 -6.23 6.07
C TRP A 163 -8.70 -6.46 4.73
N GLN A 164 -8.85 -5.38 3.99
CA GLN A 164 -9.55 -5.31 2.74
C GLN A 164 -8.59 -4.75 1.71
N ARG A 165 -8.74 -5.16 0.46
CA ARG A 165 -7.87 -4.73 -0.63
C ARG A 165 -8.71 -4.28 -1.80
N ILE A 166 -8.49 -3.07 -2.26
CA ILE A 166 -9.11 -2.54 -3.48
C ILE A 166 -8.03 -2.49 -4.56
N ARG A 167 -8.35 -3.06 -5.71
CA ARG A 167 -7.55 -2.96 -6.93
C ARG A 167 -8.37 -2.25 -8.00
N LEU A 168 -7.82 -1.19 -8.57
CA LEU A 168 -8.38 -0.47 -9.71
C LEU A 168 -7.40 -0.60 -10.87
N GLY A 169 -7.91 -0.82 -12.09
CA GLY A 169 -7.07 -0.89 -13.28
C GLY A 169 -7.87 -1.16 -14.55
N LYS A 170 -7.18 -1.59 -15.60
CA LYS A 170 -7.79 -1.94 -16.89
C LYS A 170 -8.37 -3.35 -16.85
N SER A 171 -9.39 -3.62 -17.65
CA SER A 171 -10.02 -4.95 -17.67
C SER A 171 -9.20 -5.93 -18.53
N ARG A 172 -8.90 -7.13 -18.02
CA ARG A 172 -8.37 -8.21 -18.86
C ARG A 172 -9.54 -8.85 -19.59
N ARG A 173 -9.57 -8.73 -20.93
CA ARG A 173 -10.64 -9.29 -21.79
C ARG A 173 -11.00 -10.71 -21.35
N ALA A 174 -12.29 -10.90 -21.04
CA ALA A 174 -13.02 -12.14 -20.79
C ALA A 174 -12.96 -12.81 -19.39
N GLY A 175 -12.53 -12.14 -18.31
CA GLY A 175 -12.52 -12.82 -16.99
C GLY A 175 -12.61 -11.98 -15.74
N GLY A 176 -13.00 -10.69 -15.83
CA GLY A 176 -13.14 -9.81 -14.66
C GLY A 176 -11.84 -9.54 -13.88
N GLN A 177 -10.69 -10.05 -14.35
CA GLN A 177 -9.40 -9.82 -13.72
C GLN A 177 -8.89 -8.42 -14.07
N VAL A 178 -8.46 -7.68 -13.05
CA VAL A 178 -7.79 -6.39 -13.21
C VAL A 178 -6.40 -6.60 -13.83
N ALA A 179 -6.21 -6.11 -15.05
CA ALA A 179 -4.91 -5.99 -15.72
C ALA A 179 -4.41 -4.54 -15.65
N GLY A 180 -3.09 -4.33 -15.71
CA GLY A 180 -2.53 -2.97 -15.66
C GLY A 180 -3.06 -2.19 -14.45
N VAL A 181 -2.91 -2.78 -13.26
CA VAL A 181 -3.32 -2.20 -11.99
C VAL A 181 -2.82 -0.75 -11.92
N VAL A 182 -3.71 0.19 -11.65
CA VAL A 182 -3.40 1.62 -11.49
C VAL A 182 -3.40 2.01 -10.01
N LEU A 183 -4.23 1.34 -9.20
CA LEU A 183 -4.22 1.45 -7.74
C LEU A 183 -4.34 0.08 -7.12
N ASP A 184 -3.52 -0.18 -6.11
CA ASP A 184 -3.61 -1.37 -5.26
C ASP A 184 -3.39 -0.95 -3.81
N ILE A 185 -4.50 -0.81 -3.10
CA ILE A 185 -4.50 -0.31 -1.72
C ILE A 185 -5.12 -1.34 -0.79
N GLY A 186 -4.34 -1.76 0.20
CA GLY A 186 -4.86 -2.50 1.35
C GLY A 186 -5.27 -1.52 2.44
N PHE A 187 -6.50 -1.58 2.93
CA PHE A 187 -6.97 -0.75 4.03
C PHE A 187 -7.60 -1.60 5.13
N ARG A 188 -7.72 -1.01 6.31
CA ARG A 188 -8.42 -1.64 7.42
C ARG A 188 -9.84 -1.11 7.50
N GLY A 189 -10.81 -2.01 7.60
CA GLY A 189 -12.21 -1.65 7.69
C GLY A 189 -13.08 -2.85 8.02
N SER A 190 -14.24 -2.56 8.60
CA SER A 190 -15.35 -3.50 8.75
C SER A 190 -16.02 -3.77 7.39
N ALA A 191 -16.91 -4.76 7.33
CA ALA A 191 -17.72 -5.00 6.14
C ALA A 191 -18.61 -3.78 5.77
N ALA A 192 -19.03 -3.00 6.77
CA ALA A 192 -19.80 -1.78 6.55
C ALA A 192 -18.95 -0.69 5.86
N ASP A 193 -17.70 -0.49 6.31
CA ASP A 193 -16.77 0.44 5.66
C ASP A 193 -16.53 0.06 4.19
N VAL A 194 -16.38 -1.24 3.90
CA VAL A 194 -16.21 -1.75 2.53
C VAL A 194 -17.45 -1.46 1.68
N ALA A 195 -18.64 -1.73 2.21
CA ALA A 195 -19.89 -1.46 1.51
C ALA A 195 -20.03 0.04 1.19
N GLU A 196 -19.67 0.92 2.14
CA GLU A 196 -19.69 2.37 1.93
C GLU A 196 -18.67 2.82 0.87
N VAL A 197 -17.42 2.31 0.93
CA VAL A 197 -16.42 2.59 -0.11
C VAL A 197 -16.93 2.15 -1.48
N LEU A 198 -17.47 0.94 -1.59
CA LEU A 198 -18.01 0.39 -2.83
C LEU A 198 -19.20 1.18 -3.35
N GLU A 199 -20.11 1.61 -2.48
CA GLU A 199 -21.24 2.45 -2.85
C GLU A 199 -20.75 3.76 -3.46
N ARG A 200 -19.84 4.48 -2.78
CA ARG A 200 -19.28 5.74 -3.27
C ARG A 200 -18.54 5.57 -4.58
N LEU A 201 -17.69 4.54 -4.70
CA LEU A 201 -16.96 4.24 -5.94
C LEU A 201 -17.89 3.90 -7.10
N SER A 202 -18.97 3.15 -6.84
CA SER A 202 -19.94 2.77 -7.88
C SER A 202 -20.67 3.95 -8.52
N ARG A 203 -20.74 5.10 -7.84
CA ARG A 203 -21.32 6.34 -8.39
C ARG A 203 -20.41 6.98 -9.44
N TRP A 204 -19.09 6.82 -9.32
CA TRP A 204 -18.12 7.35 -10.29
C TRP A 204 -17.72 6.32 -11.36
N LEU A 205 -17.99 5.03 -11.11
CA LEU A 205 -17.69 3.91 -12.00
C LEU A 205 -18.96 3.11 -12.36
N PRO A 206 -19.96 3.72 -13.03
CA PRO A 206 -21.24 3.06 -13.29
C PRO A 206 -21.13 1.84 -14.20
N ASP A 207 -20.15 1.83 -15.11
CA ASP A 207 -19.95 0.76 -16.10
C ASP A 207 -19.03 -0.36 -15.60
N VAL A 208 -18.45 -0.22 -14.40
CA VAL A 208 -17.56 -1.23 -13.84
C VAL A 208 -18.38 -2.36 -13.22
N GLU A 209 -18.13 -3.58 -13.70
CA GLU A 209 -18.76 -4.79 -13.18
C GLU A 209 -18.55 -4.88 -11.67
N ARG A 210 -19.66 -4.97 -10.92
CA ARG A 210 -19.59 -4.99 -9.46
C ARG A 210 -18.85 -6.24 -9.00
N PRO A 211 -17.86 -6.11 -8.09
CA PRO A 211 -17.17 -7.26 -7.57
C PRO A 211 -18.15 -8.14 -6.79
N SER A 212 -18.14 -9.44 -7.05
CA SER A 212 -18.79 -10.42 -6.19
C SER A 212 -18.03 -10.47 -4.86
N ILE A 213 -18.67 -10.03 -3.78
CA ILE A 213 -18.12 -10.18 -2.42
C ILE A 213 -18.23 -11.67 -2.06
N PRO A 214 -17.12 -12.36 -1.77
CA PRO A 214 -17.15 -13.75 -1.32
C PRO A 214 -17.66 -13.89 0.12
#